data_AF-A0A2K9BTF5-F1
#
_entry.id   AF-A0A2K9BTF5-F1
#
_cell.length_a   1.000
_cell.length_b   1.000
_cell.length_c   1.000
_cell.angle_alpha   90.00
_cell.angle_beta   90.00
_cell.angle_gamma   90.00
#
_symmetry.space_group_name_H-M   'P 1'
#
loop_
_entity.id
_entity.type
_entity.pdbx_description
1 polymer ?
#
loop_
_entity_poly.entity_id
_entity_poly.type
_entity_poly.pdbx_seq_one_letter_code
_entity_poly.pdbx_strand_id
1 'polypeptide(L)'
;MKYWNSNRKSCEHVEPREDWKESIELWIDWVEAIGRTEETLRTRWYQIVRFSKIVNKSITDVTEDDLIFYLAGMGSSADTQGQKVVVKTSYMGESLMPSGENIRE
;
A
#
# COMPACT_ATOMS: atom_id res chain seq x y z
N MET A 1 -10.43 0.36 9.59
CA MET A 1 -10.99 0.70 8.26
C MET A 1 -11.83 1.98 8.23
N LYS A 2 -11.16 3.14 8.22
CA LYS A 2 -11.81 4.46 8.06
C LYS A 2 -12.08 4.85 6.60
N TYR A 3 -11.26 4.39 5.64
CA TYR A 3 -11.20 4.98 4.28
C TYR A 3 -12.02 4.29 3.18
N TRP A 4 -12.50 3.05 3.37
CA TRP A 4 -13.13 2.27 2.28
C TRP A 4 -14.55 1.77 2.53
N ASN A 5 -15.25 2.38 3.49
CA ASN A 5 -16.67 2.04 3.75
C ASN A 5 -17.66 2.87 2.92
N SER A 6 -17.26 4.06 2.43
CA SER A 6 -18.16 5.04 1.80
C SER A 6 -18.43 4.81 0.30
N ASN A 7 -17.66 3.95 -0.38
CA ASN A 7 -17.80 3.70 -1.83
C ASN A 7 -17.99 2.21 -2.19
N ARG A 8 -18.51 1.39 -1.26
CA ARG A 8 -19.02 0.03 -1.54
C ARG A 8 -20.21 0.10 -2.50
N LYS A 9 -19.94 0.33 -3.79
CA LYS A 9 -20.86 -0.02 -4.87
C LYS A 9 -20.92 -1.55 -4.94
N SER A 10 -21.63 -2.17 -4.00
CA SER A 10 -22.16 -3.54 -4.10
C SER A 10 -21.17 -4.66 -4.49
N CYS A 11 -19.86 -4.45 -4.36
CA CYS A 11 -18.83 -5.41 -4.73
C CYS A 11 -18.07 -5.84 -3.48
N GLU A 12 -17.72 -7.13 -3.41
CA GLU A 12 -16.81 -7.64 -2.39
C GLU A 12 -15.42 -7.05 -2.64
N HIS A 13 -14.92 -6.27 -1.68
CA HIS A 13 -13.59 -5.66 -1.79
C HIS A 13 -12.54 -6.65 -1.32
N VAL A 14 -11.43 -6.70 -2.06
CA VAL A 14 -10.27 -7.50 -1.69
C VAL A 14 -9.62 -6.83 -0.46
N GLU A 15 -9.69 -7.50 0.69
CA GLU A 15 -8.97 -7.09 1.90
C GLU A 15 -7.48 -7.43 1.78
N PRO A 16 -6.56 -6.62 2.32
CA PRO A 16 -5.14 -6.97 2.39
C PRO A 16 -4.90 -8.18 3.30
N ARG A 17 -3.68 -8.73 3.24
CA ARG A 17 -3.22 -9.72 4.23
C ARG A 17 -3.34 -9.11 5.63
N GLU A 18 -3.74 -9.92 6.61
CA GLU A 18 -4.17 -9.43 7.93
C GLU A 18 -3.11 -8.58 8.65
N ASP A 19 -1.87 -9.04 8.62
CA ASP A 19 -0.68 -8.39 9.17
C ASP A 19 -0.21 -7.15 8.39
N TRP A 20 -0.77 -6.89 7.20
CA TRP A 20 -0.48 -5.68 6.44
C TRP A 20 -1.49 -4.57 6.71
N LYS A 21 -2.65 -4.88 7.32
CA LYS A 21 -3.77 -3.94 7.46
C LYS A 21 -3.34 -2.62 8.10
N GLU A 22 -2.64 -2.70 9.21
CA GLU A 22 -2.21 -1.52 9.97
C GLU A 22 -1.21 -0.68 9.17
N SER A 23 -0.13 -1.27 8.65
CA SER A 23 0.86 -0.55 7.84
C SER A 23 0.25 0.10 6.59
N ILE A 24 -0.68 -0.58 5.91
CA ILE A 24 -1.36 0.00 4.73
C ILE A 24 -2.27 1.16 5.14
N GLU A 25 -3.00 1.05 6.25
CA GLU A 25 -3.83 2.16 6.76
C GLU A 25 -2.97 3.39 7.08
N LEU A 26 -1.89 3.23 7.86
CA LEU A 26 -0.95 4.32 8.19
C LEU A 26 -0.34 4.95 6.94
N TRP A 27 0.02 4.15 5.95
CA TRP A 27 0.54 4.66 4.70
C TRP A 27 -0.51 5.45 3.90
N ILE A 28 -1.75 4.97 3.83
CA ILE A 28 -2.84 5.71 3.17
C ILE A 28 -3.12 7.04 3.88
N ASP A 29 -3.13 7.05 5.22
CA ASP A 29 -3.25 8.27 6.02
C ASP A 29 -2.17 9.28 5.65
N TRP A 30 -0.91 8.82 5.51
CA TRP A 30 0.18 9.68 5.08
C TRP A 30 0.00 10.18 3.64
N VAL A 31 -0.42 9.33 2.71
CA VAL A 31 -0.66 9.72 1.31
C VAL A 31 -1.82 10.73 1.20
N GLU A 32 -2.83 10.61 2.05
CA GLU A 32 -3.92 11.58 2.16
C GLU A 32 -3.43 12.91 2.73
N ALA A 33 -2.63 12.87 3.80
CA ALA A 33 -2.07 14.05 4.45
C ALA A 33 -1.18 14.90 3.51
N ILE A 34 -0.49 14.27 2.55
CA ILE A 34 0.27 14.98 1.49
C ILE A 34 -0.62 15.49 0.33
N GLY A 35 -1.94 15.42 0.47
CA GLY A 35 -2.92 16.05 -0.43
C GLY A 35 -3.23 15.26 -1.70
N ARG A 36 -3.08 13.92 -1.71
CA ARG A 36 -3.49 13.11 -2.88
C ARG A 36 -5.01 12.95 -2.95
N THR A 37 -5.52 12.85 -4.17
CA THR A 37 -6.96 12.70 -4.43
C THR A 37 -7.49 11.35 -3.95
N GLU A 38 -8.78 11.27 -3.62
CA GLU A 38 -9.44 10.00 -3.26
C GLU A 38 -9.29 8.91 -4.32
N GLU A 39 -9.32 9.28 -5.61
CA GLU A 39 -9.07 8.34 -6.72
C GLU A 39 -7.64 7.79 -6.70
N THR A 40 -6.67 8.63 -6.35
CA THR A 40 -5.28 8.22 -6.17
C THR A 40 -5.17 7.26 -4.98
N LEU A 41 -5.73 7.62 -3.82
CA LEU A 41 -5.74 6.77 -2.62
C LEU A 41 -6.37 5.40 -2.92
N ARG A 42 -7.51 5.39 -3.62
CA ARG A 42 -8.19 4.18 -4.08
C ARG A 42 -7.27 3.29 -4.91
N THR A 43 -6.67 3.86 -5.95
CA THR A 43 -5.82 3.12 -6.88
C THR A 43 -4.63 2.52 -6.15
N ARG A 44 -3.99 3.31 -5.29
CA ARG A 44 -2.84 2.93 -4.49
C ARG A 44 -3.16 1.82 -3.49
N TRP A 45 -4.30 1.89 -2.81
CA TRP A 45 -4.78 0.84 -1.92
C TRP A 45 -4.88 -0.51 -2.64
N TYR A 46 -5.55 -0.56 -3.79
CA TYR A 46 -5.69 -1.82 -4.54
C TYR A 46 -4.34 -2.39 -4.98
N GLN A 47 -3.41 -1.52 -5.37
CA GLN A 47 -2.07 -1.94 -5.78
C GLN A 47 -1.32 -2.61 -4.63
N ILE A 48 -1.33 -2.02 -3.42
CA ILE A 48 -0.65 -2.62 -2.26
C ILE A 48 -1.38 -3.87 -1.76
N VAL A 49 -2.71 -3.86 -1.72
CA VAL A 49 -3.50 -5.05 -1.39
C VAL A 49 -3.14 -6.22 -2.31
N ARG A 50 -3.11 -5.98 -3.63
CA ARG A 50 -2.73 -6.99 -4.62
C ARG A 50 -1.32 -7.50 -4.38
N PHE A 51 -0.37 -6.58 -4.16
CA PHE A 51 1.01 -6.92 -3.87
C PHE A 51 1.13 -7.80 -2.62
N SER A 52 0.51 -7.42 -1.51
CA SER A 52 0.54 -8.17 -0.23
C SER A 52 0.12 -9.64 -0.39
N LYS A 53 -0.87 -9.89 -1.26
CA LYS A 53 -1.36 -11.25 -1.54
C LYS A 53 -0.44 -12.04 -2.46
N ILE A 54 0.16 -11.38 -3.44
CA ILE A 54 1.03 -12.04 -4.42
C ILE A 54 2.38 -12.39 -3.77
N VAL A 55 2.94 -11.50 -2.97
CA VAL A 55 4.19 -11.78 -2.24
C VAL A 55 3.97 -12.80 -1.12
N ASN A 56 2.79 -12.78 -0.48
CA ASN A 56 2.39 -13.71 0.58
C ASN A 56 3.44 -13.89 1.70
N LYS A 57 4.02 -12.78 2.14
CA LYS A 57 4.99 -12.69 3.24
C LYS A 57 4.53 -11.65 4.27
N SER A 58 5.12 -11.68 5.46
CA SER A 58 5.05 -10.52 6.36
C SER A 58 5.63 -9.29 5.67
N ILE A 59 5.11 -8.11 5.95
CA ILE A 59 5.65 -6.86 5.40
C ILE A 59 7.15 -6.70 5.73
N THR A 60 7.57 -7.15 6.91
CA THR A 60 8.96 -7.16 7.40
C THR A 60 9.87 -8.16 6.69
N ASP A 61 9.28 -9.18 6.08
CA ASP A 61 10.00 -10.27 5.42
C ASP A 61 10.03 -10.09 3.89
N VAL A 62 9.45 -9.00 3.38
CA VAL A 62 9.53 -8.65 1.96
C VAL A 62 10.93 -8.16 1.64
N THR A 63 11.54 -8.80 0.65
CA THR A 63 12.88 -8.46 0.16
C THR A 63 12.83 -7.63 -1.11
N GLU A 64 13.95 -7.05 -1.50
CA GLU A 64 14.09 -6.38 -2.80
C GLU A 64 13.85 -7.34 -3.97
N ASP A 65 14.24 -8.60 -3.84
CA ASP A 65 14.00 -9.61 -4.88
C ASP A 65 12.50 -9.87 -5.07
N ASP A 66 11.72 -9.92 -3.99
CA ASP A 66 10.26 -10.06 -4.08
C ASP A 66 9.63 -8.89 -4.84
N LEU A 67 10.13 -7.68 -4.63
CA LEU A 67 9.72 -6.49 -5.38
C LEU A 67 10.09 -6.61 -6.85
N ILE A 68 11.32 -7.03 -7.15
CA ILE A 68 11.80 -7.20 -8.52
C ILE A 68 10.98 -8.26 -9.25
N PHE A 69 10.73 -9.42 -8.64
CA PHE A 69 9.95 -10.49 -9.24
C PHE A 69 8.49 -10.09 -9.46
N TYR A 70 7.88 -9.41 -8.49
CA TYR A 70 6.53 -8.88 -8.64
C TYR A 70 6.42 -7.90 -9.81
N LEU A 71 7.35 -6.96 -9.90
CA LEU A 71 7.38 -5.94 -10.95
C LEU A 71 7.70 -6.53 -12.32
N ALA A 72 8.62 -7.49 -12.38
CA ALA A 72 8.99 -8.18 -13.62
C ALA A 72 7.81 -9.01 -14.18
N GLY A 73 7.03 -9.64 -13.29
CA GLY A 73 5.83 -10.41 -13.67
C GLY A 73 4.70 -9.58 -14.30
N MET A 74 4.72 -8.25 -14.15
CA MET A 74 3.70 -7.34 -14.69
C MET A 74 3.98 -6.79 -16.10
N GLY A 75 5.18 -7.01 -16.65
CA GLY A 75 5.55 -6.46 -17.96
C GLY A 75 5.69 -4.91 -17.98
N SER A 76 5.79 -4.31 -19.16
CA SER A 76 6.19 -2.90 -19.37
C SER A 76 5.05 -1.89 -19.51
N SER A 77 3.89 -2.12 -18.86
CA SER A 77 2.74 -1.20 -18.94
C SER A 77 2.93 0.08 -18.10
N ALA A 78 2.18 1.14 -18.41
CA ALA A 78 2.13 2.37 -17.60
C ALA A 78 1.70 2.09 -16.14
N ASP A 79 0.86 1.07 -15.98
CA ASP A 79 0.33 0.52 -14.73
C ASP A 79 1.47 0.02 -13.85
N THR A 80 2.50 -0.59 -14.46
CA THR A 80 3.71 -1.06 -13.78
C THR A 80 4.50 0.11 -13.19
N GLN A 81 4.55 1.26 -13.85
CA GLN A 81 5.26 2.44 -13.33
C GLN A 81 4.54 3.04 -12.11
N GLY A 82 3.22 3.09 -12.12
CA GLY A 82 2.41 3.48 -10.97
C GLY A 82 2.62 2.55 -9.77
N GLN A 83 2.65 1.24 -10.01
CA GLN A 83 2.92 0.25 -8.95
C GLN A 83 4.33 0.35 -8.37
N LYS A 84 5.35 0.58 -9.20
CA LYS A 84 6.73 0.83 -8.74
C LYS A 84 6.80 1.97 -7.74
N VAL A 85 6.15 3.09 -8.05
CA VAL A 85 6.11 4.26 -7.17
C VAL A 85 5.42 3.90 -5.87
N VAL A 86 4.26 3.26 -5.95
CA VAL A 86 3.44 2.93 -4.79
C VAL A 86 4.17 2.01 -3.82
N VAL A 87 4.69 0.89 -4.31
CA VAL A 87 5.37 -0.06 -3.46
C VAL A 87 6.67 0.54 -2.91
N LYS A 88 7.44 1.29 -3.72
CA LYS A 88 8.63 1.98 -3.20
C LYS A 88 8.28 2.99 -2.10
N THR A 89 7.21 3.77 -2.28
CA THR A 89 6.80 4.78 -1.29
C THR A 89 6.14 4.18 -0.04
N SER A 90 5.60 2.96 -0.10
CA SER A 90 5.12 2.28 1.11
C SER A 90 6.28 1.87 2.01
N TYR A 91 7.34 1.28 1.44
CA TYR A 91 8.53 0.91 2.20
C TYR A 91 9.38 2.11 2.64
N MET A 92 9.53 3.14 1.80
CA MET A 92 10.23 4.37 2.22
C MET A 92 9.39 5.21 3.19
N GLY A 93 8.06 5.09 3.14
CA GLY A 93 7.16 5.66 4.12
C GLY A 93 7.45 5.12 5.51
N GLU A 94 7.56 3.80 5.70
CA GLU A 94 7.92 3.21 7.00
C GLU A 94 9.26 3.71 7.55
N SER A 95 10.27 3.91 6.70
CA SER A 95 11.57 4.45 7.11
C SER A 95 11.55 5.96 7.43
N LEU A 96 10.53 6.70 7.00
CA LEU A 96 10.34 8.14 7.24
C LEU A 96 9.19 8.43 8.21
N MET A 97 8.40 7.42 8.58
CA MET A 97 7.43 7.49 9.66
C MET A 97 8.23 7.60 10.96
N PRO A 98 7.98 8.62 11.81
CA PRO A 98 8.61 8.66 13.12
C PRO A 98 8.24 7.36 13.84
N SER A 99 9.23 6.70 14.45
CA SER A 99 8.96 5.62 15.40
C SER A 99 7.91 6.14 16.38
N GLY A 100 6.89 5.34 16.67
CA GLY A 100 5.68 5.72 17.41
C GLY A 100 5.88 6.16 18.87
N GLU A 101 7.02 6.76 19.22
CA GLU A 101 7.35 7.30 20.54
C GLU A 101 6.99 8.79 20.71
N ASN A 102 6.48 9.50 19.69
CA ASN A 102 6.24 10.95 19.80
C ASN A 102 4.87 11.43 19.29
N ILE A 103 3.79 10.77 19.72
CA ILE A 103 2.44 11.36 19.63
C ILE A 103 1.72 11.20 20.98
N ARG A 104 2.28 11.82 22.02
CA ARG A 104 1.56 12.23 23.23
C ARG A 104 2.21 13.49 23.80
N GLU A 105 1.69 14.65 23.43
CA GLU A 105 1.56 15.84 24.29
C GLU A 105 0.25 16.56 23.93
#